data_AF-A0A382P7I2-F1
#
_entry.id   AF-A0A382P7I2-F1
#
_cell.length_a   1.000
_cell.length_b   1.000
_cell.length_c   1.000
_cell.angle_alpha   90.00
_cell.angle_beta   90.00
_cell.angle_gamma   90.00
#
_symmetry.space_group_name_H-M   'P 1'
#
loop_
_entity.id
_entity.type
_entity.pdbx_description
1 polymer ?
#
loop_
_entity_poly.entity_id
_entity_poly.type
_entity_poly.pdbx_seq_one_letter_code
_entity_poly.pdbx_strand_id
1 'polypeptide(L)'
;MKSLLPVICLLLCSCLLFAADNMAENILLHQRNNGGWPKNYDWERELTEGERKNLRAKKKKNDSTFDNGATHTEVRYLAKAFLTTGEKRYKEAALKGIEFMLEAQYDNGGWPQRFPKPSGYSAHITFNDGAMVGVMSVLRDISGDRKDYPFVSNELRKHCGEAVDRGIPCILKCQIVVDGKKTAWCAQHDEE
;
A
#
# COMPACT_ATOMS: atom_id res chain seq x y z
N MET A 1 -67.95 4.03 -8.29
CA MET A 1 -66.99 5.13 -8.06
C MET A 1 -65.92 4.64 -7.11
N LYS A 2 -64.69 4.48 -7.63
CA LYS A 2 -63.51 3.97 -6.93
C LYS A 2 -62.80 5.14 -6.26
N SER A 3 -62.30 4.95 -5.04
CA SER A 3 -61.28 5.81 -4.44
C SER A 3 -60.37 4.92 -3.59
N LEU A 4 -59.30 4.43 -4.20
CA LEU A 4 -58.13 3.89 -3.51
C LEU A 4 -57.17 5.06 -3.31
N LEU A 5 -56.88 5.40 -2.04
CA LEU A 5 -55.74 6.25 -1.70
C LEU A 5 -54.45 5.42 -1.78
N PRO A 6 -53.38 5.89 -2.45
CA PRO A 6 -52.11 5.20 -2.44
C PRO A 6 -51.34 5.54 -1.17
N VAL A 7 -50.94 4.51 -0.42
CA VAL A 7 -49.93 4.61 0.63
C VAL A 7 -48.59 4.84 -0.08
N ILE A 8 -48.13 6.08 -0.07
CA ILE A 8 -46.78 6.43 -0.54
C ILE A 8 -45.80 6.02 0.57
N CYS A 9 -45.19 4.86 0.40
CA CYS A 9 -44.04 4.44 1.19
C CYS A 9 -42.81 5.19 0.67
N LEU A 10 -42.51 6.33 1.27
CA LEU A 10 -41.26 7.06 1.08
C LEU A 10 -40.13 6.24 1.71
N LEU A 11 -39.54 5.34 0.92
CA LEU A 11 -38.21 4.80 1.17
C LEU A 11 -37.22 5.95 1.01
N LEU A 12 -36.97 6.67 2.12
CA LEU A 12 -35.80 7.52 2.25
C LEU A 12 -34.58 6.60 2.20
N CYS A 13 -34.06 6.40 0.99
CA CYS A 13 -32.71 5.90 0.79
C CYS A 13 -31.79 6.96 1.40
N SER A 14 -31.41 6.76 2.66
CA SER A 14 -30.36 7.51 3.31
C SER A 14 -29.04 7.13 2.62
N CYS A 15 -28.81 7.69 1.44
CA CYS A 15 -27.47 7.86 0.94
C CYS A 15 -26.76 8.75 1.96
N LEU A 16 -26.10 8.12 2.92
CA LEU A 16 -25.04 8.74 3.69
C LEU A 16 -24.05 9.27 2.66
N LEU A 17 -24.17 10.56 2.32
CA LEU A 17 -23.14 11.32 1.65
C LEU A 17 -21.97 11.38 2.64
N PHE A 18 -21.15 10.33 2.66
CA PHE A 18 -19.87 10.41 3.32
C PHE A 18 -19.09 11.52 2.62
N ALA A 19 -18.63 12.50 3.40
CA ALA A 19 -17.75 13.54 2.89
C ALA A 19 -16.53 12.87 2.23
N ALA A 20 -16.14 13.38 1.06
CA ALA A 20 -14.98 12.85 0.35
C ALA A 20 -13.74 12.98 1.25
N ASP A 21 -13.04 11.86 1.44
CA ASP A 21 -11.77 11.84 2.15
C ASP A 21 -10.71 12.47 1.24
N ASN A 22 -10.45 13.76 1.45
CA ASN A 22 -9.53 14.54 0.60
C ASN A 22 -8.12 13.95 0.60
N MET A 23 -7.68 13.39 1.74
CA MET A 23 -6.38 12.71 1.82
C MET A 23 -6.39 11.44 0.98
N ALA A 24 -7.43 10.61 1.08
CA ALA A 24 -7.56 9.41 0.24
C ALA A 24 -7.61 9.75 -1.26
N GLU A 25 -8.28 10.84 -1.66
CA GLU A 25 -8.29 11.30 -3.05
C GLU A 25 -6.88 11.74 -3.51
N ASN A 26 -6.15 12.47 -2.69
CA ASN A 26 -4.78 12.87 -3.00
C ASN A 26 -3.85 11.67 -3.11
N ILE A 27 -3.93 10.72 -2.19
CA ILE A 27 -3.19 9.45 -2.25
C ILE A 27 -3.52 8.70 -3.55
N LEU A 28 -4.81 8.53 -3.87
CA LEU A 28 -5.26 7.84 -5.07
C LEU A 28 -4.73 8.52 -6.35
N LEU A 29 -4.72 9.85 -6.39
CA LEU A 29 -4.17 10.61 -7.50
C LEU A 29 -2.66 10.39 -7.68
N HIS A 30 -1.92 10.13 -6.62
CA HIS A 30 -0.48 9.88 -6.68
C HIS A 30 -0.09 8.43 -7.01
N GLN A 31 -1.00 7.44 -6.90
CA GLN A 31 -0.67 6.05 -7.24
C GLN A 31 -0.21 5.92 -8.69
N ARG A 32 0.87 5.17 -8.96
CA ARG A 32 1.33 4.85 -10.32
C ARG A 32 0.61 3.62 -10.87
N ASN A 33 0.70 3.39 -12.18
CA ASN A 33 0.06 2.26 -12.85
C ASN A 33 0.55 0.90 -12.35
N ASN A 34 1.78 0.84 -11.84
CA ASN A 34 2.35 -0.37 -11.22
C ASN A 34 1.78 -0.65 -9.82
N GLY A 35 0.96 0.25 -9.25
CA GLY A 35 0.37 0.08 -7.94
C GLY A 35 1.13 0.76 -6.79
N GLY A 36 2.39 1.16 -6.99
CA GLY A 36 3.19 1.86 -5.98
C GLY A 36 3.03 3.38 -5.97
N TRP A 37 3.68 4.05 -5.01
CA TRP A 37 3.64 5.50 -4.84
C TRP A 37 5.03 6.16 -4.86
N PRO A 38 5.12 7.41 -5.35
CA PRO A 38 6.30 8.24 -5.12
C PRO A 38 6.38 8.65 -3.65
N LYS A 39 7.56 9.04 -3.18
CA LYS A 39 7.73 9.65 -1.86
C LYS A 39 7.48 11.16 -1.86
N ASN A 40 7.36 11.74 -0.67
CA ASN A 40 7.46 13.17 -0.38
C ASN A 40 6.43 14.04 -1.14
N TYR A 41 5.16 13.67 -1.06
CA TYR A 41 4.06 14.53 -1.48
C TYR A 41 3.13 14.79 -0.29
N ASP A 42 2.53 15.97 -0.26
CA ASP A 42 1.61 16.38 0.79
C ASP A 42 0.21 15.80 0.52
N TRP A 43 -0.29 15.01 1.46
CA TRP A 43 -1.58 14.33 1.37
C TRP A 43 -2.76 15.27 1.61
N GLU A 44 -2.55 16.37 2.34
CA GLU A 44 -3.61 17.30 2.74
C GLU A 44 -3.75 18.48 1.77
N ARG A 45 -2.77 18.67 0.89
CA ARG A 45 -2.72 19.81 -0.01
C ARG A 45 -3.95 19.90 -0.91
N GLU A 46 -4.55 21.08 -0.96
CA GLU A 46 -5.54 21.38 -1.99
C GLU A 46 -4.86 21.45 -3.36
N LEU A 47 -5.39 20.68 -4.31
CA LEU A 47 -4.90 20.66 -5.68
C LEU A 47 -5.84 21.45 -6.59
N THR A 48 -5.28 22.24 -7.49
CA THR A 48 -6.01 22.80 -8.63
C THR A 48 -6.31 21.72 -9.66
N GLU A 49 -7.29 21.96 -10.54
CA GLU A 49 -7.62 20.99 -11.60
C GLU A 49 -6.45 20.78 -12.58
N GLY A 50 -5.64 21.82 -12.83
CA GLY A 50 -4.40 21.71 -13.61
C GLY A 50 -3.39 20.77 -12.97
N GLU A 51 -3.21 20.84 -11.65
CA GLU A 51 -2.31 19.93 -10.92
C GLU A 51 -2.83 18.50 -10.89
N ARG A 52 -4.14 18.31 -10.68
CA ARG A 52 -4.77 16.98 -10.78
C ARG A 52 -4.56 16.37 -12.18
N LYS A 53 -4.72 17.16 -13.25
CA LYS A 53 -4.43 16.74 -14.62
C LYS A 53 -2.97 16.32 -14.80
N ASN A 54 -2.03 17.11 -14.25
CA ASN A 54 -0.61 16.79 -14.30
C ASN A 54 -0.27 15.49 -13.55
N LEU A 55 -0.89 15.22 -12.39
CA LEU A 55 -0.71 13.97 -11.66
C LEU A 55 -1.27 12.76 -12.42
N ARG A 56 -2.45 12.91 -13.03
CA ARG A 56 -3.02 11.87 -13.91
C ARG A 56 -2.14 11.57 -15.13
N ALA A 57 -1.42 12.57 -15.66
CA ALA A 57 -0.45 12.34 -16.72
C ALA A 57 0.82 11.59 -16.26
N LYS A 58 1.14 11.61 -14.96
CA LYS A 58 2.32 10.94 -14.38
C LYS A 58 2.11 9.47 -14.03
N LYS A 59 0.94 8.89 -14.28
CA LYS A 59 0.61 7.51 -13.88
C LYS A 59 1.60 6.45 -14.39
N LYS A 60 2.31 6.70 -15.51
CA LYS A 60 3.34 5.81 -16.06
C LYS A 60 4.77 6.09 -15.58
N LYS A 61 5.00 7.05 -14.68
CA LYS A 61 6.35 7.34 -14.16
C LYS A 61 6.90 6.14 -13.39
N ASN A 62 8.19 5.87 -13.57
CA ASN A 62 8.93 4.86 -12.83
C ASN A 62 9.63 5.46 -11.61
N ASP A 63 8.86 5.93 -10.64
CA ASP A 63 9.34 6.59 -9.42
C ASP A 63 8.68 6.04 -8.14
N SER A 64 8.09 4.84 -8.21
CA SER A 64 7.53 4.16 -7.04
C SER A 64 8.64 3.65 -6.12
N THR A 65 8.41 3.73 -4.81
CA THR A 65 9.44 3.48 -3.80
C THR A 65 8.82 3.06 -2.46
N PHE A 66 9.63 2.48 -1.58
CA PHE A 66 9.31 2.23 -0.16
C PHE A 66 10.02 3.22 0.77
N ASP A 67 10.96 3.98 0.23
CA ASP A 67 11.66 5.07 0.90
C ASP A 67 10.72 6.12 1.52
N ASN A 68 11.09 6.67 2.68
CA ASN A 68 10.27 7.58 3.49
C ASN A 68 8.84 7.07 3.79
N GLY A 69 8.68 5.76 3.94
CA GLY A 69 7.40 5.15 4.26
C GLY A 69 6.40 5.05 3.10
N ALA A 70 6.85 5.35 1.87
CA ALA A 70 5.99 5.35 0.71
C ALA A 70 5.46 3.94 0.39
N THR A 71 4.33 3.91 -0.30
CA THR A 71 3.56 2.73 -0.70
C THR A 71 2.88 2.00 0.46
N HIS A 72 3.62 1.54 1.48
CA HIS A 72 3.00 0.74 2.55
C HIS A 72 2.10 1.59 3.47
N THR A 73 2.41 2.88 3.64
CA THR A 73 1.56 3.80 4.42
C THR A 73 0.28 4.14 3.66
N GLU A 74 0.38 4.39 2.36
CA GLU A 74 -0.76 4.62 1.47
C GLU A 74 -1.71 3.41 1.44
N VAL A 75 -1.18 2.19 1.35
CA VAL A 75 -2.00 0.96 1.37
C VAL A 75 -2.80 0.86 2.67
N ARG A 76 -2.17 1.10 3.83
CA ARG A 76 -2.89 1.15 5.12
C ARG A 76 -3.99 2.20 5.12
N TYR A 77 -3.66 3.41 4.66
CA TYR A 77 -4.61 4.52 4.68
C TYR A 77 -5.82 4.22 3.80
N LEU A 78 -5.59 3.79 2.56
CA LEU A 78 -6.66 3.48 1.61
C LEU A 78 -7.52 2.30 2.05
N ALA A 79 -6.93 1.29 2.70
CA ALA A 79 -7.71 0.20 3.30
C ALA A 79 -8.69 0.73 4.37
N LYS A 80 -8.20 1.57 5.28
CA LYS A 80 -9.04 2.20 6.33
C LYS A 80 -10.08 3.16 5.73
N ALA A 81 -9.69 3.96 4.74
CA ALA A 81 -10.58 4.88 4.05
C ALA A 81 -11.72 4.12 3.35
N PHE A 82 -11.42 2.98 2.71
CA PHE A 82 -12.44 2.10 2.14
C PHE A 82 -13.42 1.58 3.21
N LEU A 83 -12.93 1.12 4.35
CA LEU A 83 -13.80 0.64 5.43
C LEU A 83 -14.69 1.74 6.01
N THR A 84 -14.22 2.99 5.97
CA THR A 84 -14.96 4.15 6.50
C THR A 84 -15.99 4.67 5.50
N THR A 85 -15.64 4.73 4.22
CA THR A 85 -16.44 5.43 3.19
C THR A 85 -17.19 4.50 2.25
N GLY A 86 -16.76 3.24 2.12
CA GLY A 86 -17.25 2.30 1.11
C GLY A 86 -16.80 2.60 -0.34
N GLU A 87 -15.93 3.59 -0.57
CA GLU A 87 -15.45 3.96 -1.91
C GLU A 87 -14.56 2.87 -2.51
N LYS A 88 -15.07 2.19 -3.54
CA LYS A 88 -14.43 1.04 -4.19
C LYS A 88 -13.08 1.39 -4.80
N ARG A 89 -12.88 2.64 -5.26
CA ARG A 89 -11.59 3.08 -5.80
C ARG A 89 -10.45 2.96 -4.79
N TYR A 90 -10.71 3.20 -3.50
CA TYR A 90 -9.70 3.05 -2.44
C TYR A 90 -9.36 1.58 -2.20
N LYS A 91 -10.36 0.70 -2.20
CA LYS A 91 -10.14 -0.76 -2.16
C LYS A 91 -9.27 -1.22 -3.33
N GLU A 92 -9.62 -0.82 -4.55
CA GLU A 92 -8.89 -1.21 -5.76
C GLU A 92 -7.44 -0.71 -5.74
N ALA A 93 -7.23 0.52 -5.29
CA ALA A 93 -5.89 1.08 -5.13
C ALA A 93 -5.07 0.37 -4.05
N ALA A 94 -5.68 0.05 -2.89
CA ALA A 94 -5.04 -0.73 -1.84
C ALA A 94 -4.63 -2.12 -2.33
N LEU A 95 -5.51 -2.82 -3.06
CA LEU A 95 -5.20 -4.12 -3.67
C LEU A 95 -4.01 -4.04 -4.63
N LYS A 96 -3.98 -3.03 -5.51
CA LYS A 96 -2.82 -2.82 -6.41
C LYS A 96 -1.52 -2.55 -5.66
N GLY A 97 -1.59 -1.82 -4.54
CA GLY A 97 -0.42 -1.58 -3.70
C GLY A 97 0.07 -2.85 -2.99
N ILE A 98 -0.84 -3.75 -2.60
CA ILE A 98 -0.49 -5.07 -2.06
C ILE A 98 0.23 -5.90 -3.11
N GLU A 99 -0.31 -5.99 -4.33
CA GLU A 99 0.33 -6.70 -5.43
C GLU A 99 1.70 -6.11 -5.76
N PHE A 100 1.84 -4.78 -5.79
CA PHE A 100 3.14 -4.11 -5.98
C PHE A 100 4.16 -4.50 -4.90
N MET A 101 3.74 -4.56 -3.63
CA MET A 101 4.62 -5.00 -2.53
C MET A 101 5.06 -6.46 -2.71
N LEU A 102 4.16 -7.34 -3.16
CA LEU A 102 4.49 -8.74 -3.41
C LEU A 102 5.41 -8.92 -4.62
N GLU A 103 5.15 -8.20 -5.71
CA GLU A 103 5.94 -8.24 -6.94
C GLU A 103 7.38 -7.72 -6.74
N ALA A 104 7.56 -6.77 -5.83
CA ALA A 104 8.86 -6.19 -5.53
C ALA A 104 9.76 -7.08 -4.65
N GLN A 105 9.25 -8.18 -4.08
CA GLN A 105 10.06 -9.04 -3.23
C GLN A 105 11.05 -9.86 -4.06
N TYR A 106 12.31 -9.90 -3.64
CA TYR A 106 13.32 -10.76 -4.25
C TYR A 106 13.13 -12.23 -3.86
N ASP A 107 13.73 -13.13 -4.65
CA ASP A 107 13.73 -14.58 -4.39
C ASP A 107 14.33 -14.93 -3.02
N ASN A 108 15.31 -14.15 -2.55
CA ASN A 108 15.92 -14.32 -1.23
C ASN A 108 15.07 -13.78 -0.06
N GLY A 109 13.91 -13.18 -0.36
CA GLY A 109 12.96 -12.66 0.62
C GLY A 109 13.12 -11.17 0.96
N GLY A 110 14.15 -10.49 0.46
CA GLY A 110 14.38 -9.06 0.69
C GLY A 110 13.52 -8.14 -0.19
N TRP A 111 13.56 -6.84 0.11
CA TRP A 111 12.91 -5.81 -0.70
C TRP A 111 13.87 -4.68 -1.07
N PRO A 112 13.83 -4.20 -2.33
CA PRO A 112 14.58 -3.02 -2.75
C PRO A 112 14.04 -1.75 -2.10
N GLN A 113 14.77 -0.64 -2.25
CA GLN A 113 14.22 0.68 -1.95
C GLN A 113 13.19 1.11 -3.01
N ARG A 114 13.46 0.82 -4.29
CA ARG A 114 12.62 1.23 -5.43
C ARG A 114 12.21 0.05 -6.29
N PHE A 115 11.07 0.17 -6.96
CA PHE A 115 10.60 -0.84 -7.91
C PHE A 115 9.65 -0.18 -8.94
N PRO A 116 9.65 -0.60 -10.22
CA PRO A 116 10.46 -1.64 -10.87
C PRO A 116 11.85 -1.21 -11.35
N LYS A 117 12.68 -2.22 -11.64
CA LYS A 117 14.04 -2.11 -12.18
C LYS A 117 14.95 -1.22 -11.32
N PRO A 118 15.11 -1.53 -10.02
CA PRO A 118 16.05 -0.80 -9.20
C PRO A 118 17.48 -0.94 -9.72
N SER A 119 18.33 0.02 -9.36
CA SER A 119 19.75 -0.01 -9.70
C SER A 119 20.58 0.76 -8.67
N GLY A 120 21.88 0.47 -8.63
CA GLY A 120 22.77 0.99 -7.60
C GLY A 120 22.24 0.67 -6.20
N TYR A 121 22.46 1.58 -5.25
CA TYR A 121 22.05 1.35 -3.86
C TYR A 121 20.54 1.13 -3.66
N SER A 122 19.70 1.52 -4.63
CA SER A 122 18.25 1.32 -4.55
C SER A 122 17.81 -0.11 -4.82
N ALA A 123 18.69 -0.96 -5.34
CA ALA A 123 18.48 -2.39 -5.54
C ALA A 123 18.73 -3.22 -4.27
N HIS A 124 19.58 -2.73 -3.37
CA HIS A 124 19.87 -3.41 -2.12
C HIS A 124 18.63 -3.67 -1.27
N ILE A 125 18.71 -4.74 -0.47
CA ILE A 125 17.76 -5.03 0.61
C ILE A 125 17.76 -3.82 1.54
N THR A 126 16.63 -3.12 1.63
CA THR A 126 16.59 -1.79 2.26
C THR A 126 15.82 -1.81 3.57
N PHE A 127 16.55 -1.66 4.67
CA PHE A 127 15.99 -1.42 6.01
C PHE A 127 15.83 0.07 6.33
N ASN A 128 16.59 0.93 5.64
CA ASN A 128 16.54 2.38 5.76
C ASN A 128 15.10 2.91 5.74
N ASP A 129 14.81 3.88 6.61
CA ASP A 129 13.48 4.49 6.78
C ASP A 129 12.34 3.49 7.00
N GLY A 130 12.68 2.29 7.50
CA GLY A 130 11.72 1.22 7.74
C GLY A 130 11.15 0.61 6.46
N ALA A 131 11.76 0.79 5.30
CA ALA A 131 11.21 0.36 4.00
C ALA A 131 10.75 -1.12 3.99
N MET A 132 11.69 -2.07 4.13
CA MET A 132 11.35 -3.51 4.18
C MET A 132 10.44 -3.85 5.36
N VAL A 133 10.70 -3.27 6.55
CA VAL A 133 9.94 -3.57 7.77
C VAL A 133 8.48 -3.10 7.65
N GLY A 134 8.24 -1.96 7.02
CA GLY A 134 6.92 -1.38 6.76
C GLY A 134 6.11 -2.23 5.79
N VAL A 135 6.75 -2.69 4.70
CA VAL A 135 6.14 -3.65 3.76
C VAL A 135 5.75 -4.93 4.50
N MET A 136 6.69 -5.57 5.20
CA MET A 136 6.42 -6.82 5.92
C MET A 136 5.34 -6.66 6.99
N SER A 137 5.30 -5.51 7.67
CA SER A 137 4.27 -5.19 8.66
C SER A 137 2.87 -5.17 8.03
N VAL A 138 2.70 -4.52 6.87
CA VAL A 138 1.41 -4.52 6.16
C VAL A 138 1.04 -5.92 5.68
N LEU A 139 1.97 -6.66 5.08
CA LEU A 139 1.70 -8.02 4.60
C LEU A 139 1.35 -8.98 5.74
N ARG A 140 2.00 -8.85 6.90
CA ARG A 140 1.69 -9.64 8.11
C ARG A 140 0.31 -9.29 8.66
N ASP A 141 -0.05 -8.01 8.72
CA ASP A 141 -1.37 -7.61 9.20
C ASP A 141 -2.47 -8.10 8.25
N ILE A 142 -2.21 -8.10 6.94
CA ILE A 142 -3.09 -8.75 5.97
C ILE A 142 -3.15 -10.25 6.22
N SER A 143 -2.03 -10.94 6.47
CA SER A 143 -2.07 -12.40 6.68
C SER A 143 -2.83 -12.82 7.94
N GLY A 144 -2.73 -12.04 9.02
CA GLY A 144 -3.30 -12.34 10.33
C GLY A 144 -4.65 -11.71 10.65
N ASP A 145 -4.91 -10.46 10.22
CA ASP A 145 -6.11 -9.71 10.61
C ASP A 145 -7.14 -9.61 9.47
N ARG A 146 -8.26 -10.30 9.66
CA ARG A 146 -9.40 -10.27 8.71
C ARG A 146 -10.25 -9.01 8.83
N LYS A 147 -10.21 -8.29 9.96
CA LYS A 147 -11.08 -7.15 10.23
C LYS A 147 -10.61 -5.89 9.52
N ASP A 148 -9.30 -5.66 9.45
CA ASP A 148 -8.73 -4.47 8.80
C ASP A 148 -8.64 -4.62 7.27
N TYR A 149 -8.63 -5.87 6.79
CA TYR A 149 -8.55 -6.20 5.36
C TYR A 149 -9.62 -7.22 4.94
N PRO A 150 -10.92 -6.97 5.19
CA PRO A 150 -11.99 -7.95 4.94
C PRO A 150 -12.21 -8.18 3.43
N PHE A 151 -11.70 -7.26 2.60
CA PHE A 151 -11.83 -7.30 1.15
C PHE A 151 -10.70 -8.08 0.44
N VAL A 152 -9.68 -8.52 1.17
CA VAL A 152 -8.56 -9.32 0.63
C VAL A 152 -8.94 -10.80 0.62
N SER A 153 -8.82 -11.45 -0.54
CA SER A 153 -9.15 -12.86 -0.72
C SER A 153 -8.27 -13.77 0.15
N ASN A 154 -8.75 -14.99 0.43
CA ASN A 154 -7.95 -15.97 1.20
C ASN A 154 -6.65 -16.35 0.47
N GLU A 155 -6.67 -16.38 -0.86
CA GLU A 155 -5.49 -16.68 -1.68
C GLU A 155 -4.43 -15.57 -1.56
N LEU A 156 -4.81 -14.32 -1.79
CA LEU A 156 -3.89 -13.18 -1.65
C LEU A 156 -3.37 -13.06 -0.21
N ARG A 157 -4.22 -13.36 0.78
CA ARG A 157 -3.82 -13.41 2.19
C ARG A 157 -2.75 -14.46 2.45
N LYS A 158 -2.88 -15.65 1.85
CA LYS A 158 -1.87 -16.71 1.94
C LYS A 158 -0.56 -16.24 1.31
N HIS A 159 -0.59 -15.63 0.14
CA HIS A 159 0.60 -15.08 -0.52
C HIS A 159 1.31 -14.01 0.33
N CYS A 160 0.54 -13.15 1.01
CA CYS A 160 1.11 -12.19 1.96
C CYS A 160 1.83 -12.88 3.12
N GLY A 161 1.25 -13.95 3.67
CA GLY A 161 1.89 -14.76 4.71
C GLY A 161 3.20 -15.40 4.23
N GLU A 162 3.15 -16.05 3.07
CA GLU A 162 4.32 -16.69 2.45
C GLU A 162 5.45 -15.68 2.16
N ALA A 163 5.10 -14.46 1.73
CA ALA A 163 6.07 -13.39 1.53
C ALA A 163 6.75 -12.96 2.85
N VAL A 164 5.98 -12.83 3.94
CA VAL A 164 6.53 -12.55 5.28
C VAL A 164 7.44 -13.68 5.74
N ASP A 165 7.03 -14.94 5.53
CA ASP A 165 7.81 -16.12 5.90
C ASP A 165 9.15 -16.19 5.18
N ARG A 166 9.24 -15.69 3.94
CA ARG A 166 10.53 -15.53 3.22
C ARG A 166 11.35 -14.34 3.72
N GLY A 167 10.70 -13.24 4.10
CA GLY A 167 11.37 -12.05 4.58
C GLY A 167 12.08 -12.23 5.93
N ILE A 168 11.56 -13.09 6.81
CA ILE A 168 12.17 -13.34 8.13
C ILE A 168 13.57 -13.96 8.02
N PRO A 169 13.79 -15.07 7.28
CA PRO A 169 15.13 -15.59 7.01
C PRO A 169 16.06 -14.59 6.36
N CYS A 170 15.57 -13.77 5.43
CA CYS A 170 16.35 -12.68 4.83
C CYS A 170 16.90 -11.72 5.89
N ILE A 171 16.03 -11.23 6.78
CA ILE A 171 16.44 -10.36 7.90
C ILE A 171 17.51 -11.07 8.75
N LEU A 172 17.29 -12.33 9.12
CA LEU A 172 18.25 -13.08 9.95
C LEU A 172 19.60 -13.28 9.25
N LYS A 173 19.61 -13.47 7.92
CA LYS A 173 20.84 -13.60 7.10
C LYS A 173 21.61 -12.27 7.04
N CYS A 174 20.90 -11.13 7.01
CA CYS A 174 21.50 -9.80 7.02
C CYS A 174 22.07 -9.39 8.41
N GLN A 175 21.92 -10.21 9.45
CA GLN A 175 22.39 -9.84 10.78
C GLN A 175 23.93 -9.85 10.82
N ILE A 176 24.52 -8.71 11.20
CA ILE A 176 25.97 -8.55 11.28
C ILE A 176 26.51 -9.41 12.43
N VAL A 177 27.59 -10.13 12.16
CA VAL A 177 28.31 -10.94 13.15
C VAL A 177 29.71 -10.36 13.33
N VAL A 178 30.04 -9.97 14.57
CA VAL A 178 31.37 -9.47 14.96
C VAL A 178 31.90 -10.40 16.04
N ASP A 179 33.08 -10.99 15.81
CA ASP A 179 33.72 -11.95 16.72
C ASP A 179 32.78 -13.08 17.18
N GLY A 180 32.00 -13.63 16.24
CA GLY A 180 31.03 -14.69 16.51
C GLY A 180 29.74 -14.25 17.22
N LYS A 181 29.57 -12.95 17.50
CA LYS A 181 28.38 -12.41 18.16
C LYS A 181 27.49 -11.66 17.18
N LYS A 182 26.20 -11.99 17.20
CA LYS A 182 25.14 -11.28 16.47
C LYS A 182 24.98 -9.86 17.04
N THR A 183 24.95 -8.85 16.17
CA THR A 183 24.87 -7.44 16.58
C THR A 183 23.62 -6.76 16.02
N ALA A 184 23.73 -6.10 14.88
CA ALA A 184 22.73 -5.23 14.29
C ALA A 184 22.60 -5.49 12.78
N TRP A 185 22.00 -4.53 12.07
CA TRP A 185 21.85 -4.51 10.63
C TRP A 185 22.35 -3.17 10.09
N CYS A 186 23.04 -3.19 8.94
CA CYS A 186 23.20 -1.98 8.12
C CYS A 186 21.84 -1.50 7.62
N ALA A 187 21.77 -0.22 7.24
CA ALA A 187 20.56 0.36 6.65
C ALA A 187 20.22 -0.27 5.29
N GLN A 188 21.21 -0.84 4.60
CA GLN A 188 21.06 -1.58 3.35
C GLN A 188 22.03 -2.77 3.34
N HIS A 189 21.65 -3.84 2.66
CA HIS A 189 22.50 -5.00 2.39
C HIS A 189 22.42 -5.36 0.92
N ASP A 190 23.52 -5.82 0.35
CA ASP A 190 23.52 -6.34 -1.02
C ASP A 190 22.45 -7.42 -1.19
N GLU A 191 21.76 -7.40 -2.33
CA GLU A 191 20.63 -8.28 -2.62
C GLU A 191 21.03 -9.68 -3.10
N GLU A 192 22.32 -9.96 -3.31
CA GLU A 192 22.83 -11.27 -3.70
C GLU A 192 23.26 -12.15 -2.50
#